data_AF-G6C317-F1
#
_entry.id   AF-G6C317-F1
#
_cell.length_a   1.000
_cell.length_b   1.000
_cell.length_c   1.000
_cell.angle_alpha   90.00
_cell.angle_beta   90.00
_cell.angle_gamma   90.00
#
_symmetry.space_group_name_H-M   'P 1'
#
loop_
_entity.id
_entity.type
_entity.pdbx_description
1 polymer ?
#
loop_
_entity_poly.entity_id
_entity_poly.type
_entity_poly.pdbx_seq_one_letter_code
_entity_poly.pdbx_strand_id
1 'polypeptide(L)'
;MDSLGKVVLITPPSHGSQLSDNPIADLIPYFIGPAVKDMKTNKNSFVNQLGNPDYPCYILIADSSNNFLFSLFIKGKDDGMVPLATAGLEGASLKTIENSTHTSILEKQETADEILKFLKD
;
A
#
# COMPACT_ATOMS: atom_id res chain seq x y z
N MET A 1 -19.89 12.02 -3.92
CA MET A 1 -19.06 11.57 -2.78
C MET A 1 -18.96 12.70 -1.77
N ASP A 2 -20.02 13.50 -1.61
CA ASP A 2 -19.90 14.91 -1.24
C ASP A 2 -19.75 15.14 0.27
N SER A 3 -19.41 14.07 1.01
CA SER A 3 -19.28 14.06 2.46
C SER A 3 -18.15 13.15 2.95
N LEU A 4 -17.23 12.72 2.08
CA LEU A 4 -16.07 11.95 2.55
C LEU A 4 -15.11 12.89 3.26
N GLY A 5 -14.87 12.62 4.54
CA GLY A 5 -13.93 13.39 5.36
C GLY A 5 -12.48 13.01 5.09
N LYS A 6 -11.66 13.09 6.13
CA LYS A 6 -10.25 12.72 6.08
C LYS A 6 -10.08 11.20 5.99
N VAL A 7 -9.25 10.74 5.05
CA VAL A 7 -8.96 9.31 4.83
C VAL A 7 -7.49 9.02 5.08
N VAL A 8 -7.22 7.95 5.82
CA VAL A 8 -5.86 7.40 5.95
C VAL A 8 -5.80 6.07 5.22
N LEU A 9 -4.82 5.91 4.34
CA LEU A 9 -4.47 4.65 3.71
C LEU A 9 -3.18 4.13 4.34
N ILE A 10 -3.19 2.88 4.77
CA ILE A 10 -2.01 2.22 5.34
C ILE A 10 -1.54 1.18 4.34
N THR A 11 -0.28 1.28 3.94
CA THR A 11 0.41 0.42 2.97
C THR A 11 -0.38 0.14 1.68
N PRO A 12 -1.01 1.16 1.04
CA PRO A 12 -1.89 0.91 -0.09
C PRO A 12 -1.10 0.49 -1.33
N PRO A 13 -1.54 -0.55 -2.06
CA PRO A 13 -0.99 -0.91 -3.37
C PRO A 13 -1.53 0.03 -4.46
N SER A 14 -1.39 1.36 -4.28
CA SER A 14 -2.05 2.41 -5.07
C SER A 14 -1.84 2.31 -6.58
N HIS A 15 -0.70 1.79 -7.03
CA HIS A 15 -0.43 1.49 -8.44
C HIS A 15 -0.07 0.01 -8.68
N GLY A 16 -0.57 -0.86 -7.79
CA GLY A 16 -0.31 -2.29 -7.78
C GLY A 16 1.05 -2.68 -7.19
N SER A 17 1.31 -3.98 -7.23
CA SER A 17 2.56 -4.60 -6.80
C SER A 17 2.98 -5.69 -7.79
N GLN A 18 4.28 -5.81 -8.05
CA GLN A 18 4.81 -6.88 -8.91
C GLN A 18 4.52 -8.27 -8.33
N LEU A 19 4.26 -8.37 -7.02
CA LEU A 19 3.81 -9.60 -6.38
C LEU A 19 2.53 -10.16 -7.03
N SER A 20 1.65 -9.27 -7.52
CA SER A 20 0.39 -9.60 -8.19
C SER A 20 0.53 -9.96 -9.67
N ASP A 21 1.69 -9.71 -10.29
CA ASP A 21 1.93 -9.94 -11.72
C ASP A 21 2.49 -11.34 -12.02
N ASN A 22 3.00 -12.05 -11.02
CA ASN A 22 3.69 -13.33 -11.21
C ASN A 22 2.68 -14.47 -11.48
N PRO A 23 2.90 -15.38 -12.46
CA PRO A 23 2.06 -16.57 -12.68
C PRO A 23 2.09 -17.59 -11.52
N ILE A 24 3.04 -17.52 -10.58
CA ILE A 24 2.96 -18.24 -9.29
C ILE A 24 1.85 -17.64 -8.39
N ALA A 25 1.26 -16.51 -8.78
CA ALA A 25 0.06 -15.94 -8.17
C ALA A 25 -1.23 -16.75 -8.40
N ASP A 26 -1.14 -17.98 -8.92
CA ASP A 26 -2.21 -18.97 -8.77
C ASP A 26 -2.14 -19.70 -7.40
N LEU A 27 -0.97 -19.69 -6.73
CA LEU A 27 -0.79 -20.20 -5.34
C LEU A 27 -0.94 -19.10 -4.28
N ILE A 28 -0.64 -17.85 -4.62
CA ILE A 28 -0.73 -16.68 -3.72
C ILE A 28 -2.16 -16.39 -3.21
N PRO A 29 -3.25 -16.57 -3.98
CA PRO A 29 -4.62 -16.30 -3.51
C PRO A 29 -5.03 -17.19 -2.34
N TYR A 30 -4.40 -18.36 -2.19
CA TYR A 30 -4.62 -19.23 -1.04
C TYR A 30 -4.09 -18.61 0.28
N PHE A 31 -3.17 -17.65 0.18
CA PHE A 31 -2.55 -16.96 1.32
C PHE A 31 -2.98 -15.49 1.45
N ILE A 32 -3.25 -14.79 0.34
CA ILE A 32 -3.50 -13.33 0.30
C ILE A 32 -4.92 -12.99 -0.19
N GLY A 33 -5.65 -13.96 -0.77
CA GLY A 33 -7.04 -13.79 -1.20
C GLY A 33 -7.23 -13.37 -2.66
N PRO A 34 -8.49 -13.33 -3.15
CA PRO A 34 -8.80 -13.11 -4.57
C PRO A 34 -8.49 -11.69 -5.06
N ALA A 35 -8.46 -10.70 -4.16
CA ALA A 35 -8.25 -9.29 -4.48
C ALA A 35 -6.86 -8.99 -5.07
N VAL A 36 -5.88 -9.88 -4.89
CA VAL A 36 -4.53 -9.75 -5.49
C VAL A 36 -4.62 -9.60 -7.01
N LYS A 37 -5.59 -10.24 -7.66
CA LYS A 37 -5.75 -10.15 -9.13
C LYS A 37 -6.07 -8.75 -9.62
N ASP A 38 -6.63 -7.90 -8.76
CA ASP A 38 -6.99 -6.52 -9.04
C ASP A 38 -5.84 -5.54 -8.77
N MET A 39 -4.79 -6.00 -8.07
CA MET A 39 -3.64 -5.20 -7.62
C MET A 39 -2.40 -5.35 -8.53
N LYS A 40 -2.63 -5.62 -9.82
CA LYS A 40 -1.56 -5.76 -10.84
C LYS A 40 -0.95 -4.42 -11.21
N THR A 41 0.32 -4.41 -11.62
CA THR A 41 1.02 -3.17 -12.02
C THR A 41 0.69 -2.72 -13.44
N ASN A 42 0.01 -3.56 -14.23
CA ASN A 42 -0.34 -3.19 -15.59
C ASN A 42 -1.29 -1.97 -15.62
N LYS A 43 -1.11 -1.08 -16.60
CA LYS A 43 -1.88 0.18 -16.69
C LYS A 43 -3.39 -0.01 -16.78
N ASN A 44 -3.85 -1.14 -17.32
CA ASN A 44 -5.26 -1.45 -17.50
C ASN A 44 -5.82 -2.29 -16.32
N SER A 45 -5.06 -2.46 -15.24
CA SER A 45 -5.50 -3.19 -14.06
C SER A 45 -6.53 -2.37 -13.30
N PHE A 46 -7.40 -3.04 -12.55
CA PHE A 46 -8.44 -2.37 -11.79
C PHE A 46 -7.86 -1.23 -10.92
N VAL A 47 -6.81 -1.49 -10.15
CA VAL A 47 -6.21 -0.48 -9.27
C VAL A 47 -5.65 0.73 -10.04
N ASN A 48 -5.07 0.52 -11.23
CA ASN A 48 -4.54 1.60 -12.06
C ASN A 48 -5.60 2.34 -12.89
N GLN A 49 -6.86 1.90 -12.83
CA GLN A 49 -8.01 2.63 -13.39
C GLN A 49 -8.74 3.48 -12.34
N LEU A 50 -8.36 3.37 -11.06
CA LEU A 50 -8.89 4.21 -10.00
C LEU A 50 -8.33 5.63 -10.13
N GLY A 51 -9.17 6.63 -9.83
CA GLY A 51 -8.74 8.02 -9.78
C GLY A 51 -7.92 8.33 -8.54
N ASN A 52 -7.19 9.44 -8.59
CA ASN A 52 -6.58 10.03 -7.40
C ASN A 52 -7.66 10.58 -6.45
N PRO A 53 -7.40 10.62 -5.12
CA PRO A 53 -8.34 11.15 -4.15
C PRO A 53 -8.62 12.64 -4.40
N ASP A 54 -9.90 13.00 -4.40
CA ASP A 54 -10.41 14.39 -4.42
C ASP A 54 -10.76 14.90 -3.01
N TYR A 55 -10.34 14.16 -1.97
CA TYR A 55 -10.53 14.42 -0.55
C TYR A 55 -9.19 14.42 0.19
N PRO A 56 -9.12 14.99 1.41
CA PRO A 56 -7.90 14.94 2.21
C PRO A 56 -7.48 13.50 2.49
N CYS A 57 -6.34 13.10 1.91
CA CYS A 57 -5.82 11.75 2.00
C CYS A 57 -4.39 11.76 2.54
N TYR A 58 -4.13 10.88 3.51
CA TYR A 58 -2.80 10.65 4.06
C TYR A 58 -2.42 9.18 3.92
N ILE A 59 -1.21 8.93 3.43
CA ILE A 59 -0.69 7.59 3.16
C ILE A 59 0.44 7.30 4.14
N LEU A 60 0.33 6.19 4.86
CA LEU A 60 1.39 5.66 5.70
C LEU A 60 1.93 4.39 5.04
N ILE A 61 3.21 4.35 4.69
CA ILE A 61 3.85 3.20 4.03
C ILE A 61 4.98 2.65 4.90
N ALA A 62 5.07 1.33 5.03
CA ALA A 62 6.19 0.67 5.70
C ALA A 62 7.40 0.59 4.75
N ASP A 63 8.55 0.12 5.22
CA ASP A 63 9.82 0.27 4.48
C ASP A 63 10.76 -0.94 4.54
N SER A 64 10.34 -1.99 5.23
CA SER A 64 11.13 -3.18 5.52
C SER A 64 10.36 -4.44 5.16
N SER A 65 11.06 -5.51 4.83
CA SER A 65 10.46 -6.82 4.58
C SER A 65 11.14 -7.89 5.43
N ASN A 66 10.33 -8.74 6.08
CA ASN A 66 10.84 -9.91 6.79
C ASN A 66 10.96 -11.14 5.88
N ASN A 67 10.27 -11.15 4.74
CA ASN A 67 10.23 -12.29 3.84
C ASN A 67 10.99 -11.98 2.55
N PHE A 68 12.28 -12.36 2.54
CA PHE A 68 13.15 -12.18 1.39
C PHE A 68 12.55 -12.71 0.08
N LEU A 69 11.75 -13.80 0.13
CA LEU A 69 11.14 -14.38 -1.06
C LEU A 69 10.15 -13.44 -1.76
N PHE A 70 9.37 -12.65 -1.02
CA PHE A 70 8.41 -11.72 -1.63
C PHE A 70 9.10 -10.48 -2.17
N SER A 71 10.09 -9.96 -1.44
CA SER A 71 10.89 -8.81 -1.91
C SER A 71 11.74 -9.14 -3.14
N LEU A 72 12.10 -10.41 -3.38
CA LEU A 72 12.73 -10.80 -4.66
C LEU A 72 11.86 -10.52 -5.89
N PHE A 73 10.53 -10.47 -5.72
CA PHE A 73 9.60 -10.16 -6.81
C PHE A 73 9.32 -8.65 -6.94
N ILE A 74 9.60 -7.87 -5.89
CA ILE A 74 9.33 -6.43 -5.85
C ILE A 74 10.63 -5.68 -6.15
N LYS A 75 10.59 -4.80 -7.16
CA LYS A 75 11.79 -4.01 -7.50
C LYS A 75 11.89 -2.79 -6.59
N GLY A 76 13.02 -2.64 -5.91
CA GLY A 76 13.34 -1.47 -5.10
C GLY A 76 13.04 -1.67 -3.62
N LYS A 77 12.87 -0.57 -2.89
CA LYS A 77 12.48 -0.61 -1.47
C LYS A 77 10.99 -0.96 -1.37
N ASP A 78 10.65 -1.86 -0.45
CA ASP A 78 9.30 -2.39 -0.26
C ASP A 78 9.01 -2.70 1.22
N ASP A 79 7.73 -2.87 1.54
CA ASP A 79 7.27 -3.28 2.87
C ASP A 79 7.05 -4.81 3.00
N GLY A 80 7.45 -5.60 2.00
CA GLY A 80 7.19 -7.03 1.87
C GLY A 80 5.98 -7.37 1.00
N MET A 81 5.14 -6.39 0.62
CA MET A 81 4.02 -6.59 -0.31
C MET A 81 3.88 -5.48 -1.34
N VAL A 82 4.20 -4.24 -0.98
CA VAL A 82 3.99 -3.04 -1.78
C VAL A 82 5.32 -2.29 -1.98
N PRO A 83 5.65 -1.89 -3.22
CA PRO A 83 6.80 -1.03 -3.47
C PRO A 83 6.56 0.39 -2.96
N LEU A 84 7.56 1.00 -2.31
CA LEU A 84 7.43 2.38 -1.82
C LEU A 84 7.24 3.39 -2.96
N ALA A 85 7.88 3.11 -4.11
CA ALA A 85 7.81 3.95 -5.30
C ALA A 85 6.39 4.08 -5.89
N THR A 86 5.50 3.14 -5.56
CA THR A 86 4.15 3.07 -6.14
C THR A 86 3.03 3.27 -5.12
N ALA A 87 3.36 3.43 -3.84
CA ALA A 87 2.37 3.61 -2.77
C ALA A 87 1.71 5.00 -2.78
N GLY A 88 2.41 6.02 -3.25
CA GLY A 88 1.90 7.40 -3.29
C GLY A 88 0.76 7.59 -4.31
N LEU A 89 -0.11 8.56 -4.04
CA LEU A 89 -1.17 9.04 -4.93
C LEU A 89 -1.02 10.56 -5.08
N GLU A 90 -1.35 11.08 -6.26
CA GLU A 90 -1.35 12.53 -6.47
C GLU A 90 -2.41 13.18 -5.57
N GLY A 91 -2.08 14.33 -4.97
CA GLY A 91 -2.97 15.02 -4.03
C GLY A 91 -2.99 14.43 -2.61
N ALA A 92 -2.36 13.27 -2.38
CA ALA A 92 -2.20 12.71 -1.04
C ALA A 92 -0.83 13.06 -0.44
N SER A 93 -0.82 13.31 0.88
CA SER A 93 0.45 13.33 1.63
C SER A 93 0.90 11.91 1.90
N LEU A 94 2.22 11.69 2.02
CA LEU A 94 2.78 10.37 2.32
C LEU A 94 3.87 10.48 3.38
N LYS A 95 3.85 9.56 4.36
CA LYS A 95 4.93 9.35 5.31
C LYS A 95 5.32 7.88 5.35
N THR A 96 6.63 7.64 5.39
CA THR A 96 7.19 6.31 5.60
C THR A 96 7.35 6.04 7.10
N ILE A 97 6.82 4.91 7.58
CA ILE A 97 7.05 4.41 8.94
C ILE A 97 8.23 3.44 8.88
N GLU A 98 9.40 3.91 9.28
CA GLU A 98 10.65 3.18 9.13
C GLU A 98 10.73 1.94 10.03
N ASN A 99 11.59 1.00 9.65
CA ASN A 99 11.87 -0.24 10.38
C ASN A 99 10.58 -1.03 10.68
N SER A 100 9.70 -1.09 9.68
CA SER A 100 8.37 -1.71 9.78
C SER A 100 8.04 -2.46 8.49
N THR A 101 7.39 -3.61 8.63
CA THR A 101 6.84 -4.38 7.51
C THR A 101 5.39 -4.03 7.24
N HIS A 102 4.86 -4.56 6.13
CA HIS A 102 3.47 -4.41 5.72
C HIS A 102 2.49 -4.74 6.84
N THR A 103 2.79 -5.75 7.67
CA THR A 103 1.95 -6.14 8.80
C THR A 103 2.33 -5.41 10.10
N SER A 104 3.62 -5.22 10.37
CA SER A 104 4.07 -4.67 11.66
C SER A 104 3.81 -3.17 11.79
N ILE A 105 3.62 -2.44 10.69
CA ILE A 105 3.23 -1.02 10.72
C ILE A 105 1.92 -0.79 11.49
N LEU A 106 1.02 -1.77 11.48
CA LEU A 106 -0.27 -1.70 12.18
C LEU A 106 -0.11 -1.70 13.71
N GLU A 107 1.02 -2.20 14.21
CA GLU A 107 1.30 -2.32 15.65
C GLU A 107 2.18 -1.18 16.18
N LYS A 108 2.69 -0.30 15.30
CA LYS A 108 3.56 0.81 15.69
C LYS A 108 2.74 1.94 16.31
N GLN A 109 3.15 2.38 17.49
CA GLN A 109 2.56 3.56 18.13
C GLN A 109 2.66 4.80 17.24
N GLU A 110 3.77 4.95 16.51
CA GLU A 110 3.95 6.04 15.55
C GLU A 110 2.85 6.08 14.49
N THR A 111 2.42 4.92 13.96
CA THR A 111 1.32 4.84 13.00
C THR A 111 0.02 5.38 13.60
N ALA A 112 -0.30 4.99 14.84
CA ALA A 112 -1.49 5.48 15.54
C ALA A 112 -1.43 6.99 15.80
N ASP A 113 -0.26 7.50 16.19
CA ASP A 113 -0.05 8.92 16.47
C ASP A 113 -0.20 9.78 15.20
N GLU A 114 0.33 9.32 14.07
CA GLU A 114 0.19 9.97 12.77
C GLU A 114 -1.26 9.99 12.28
N ILE A 115 -1.99 8.87 12.44
CA ILE A 115 -3.43 8.81 12.15
C ILE A 115 -4.19 9.81 13.01
N LEU A 116 -3.97 9.80 14.33
CA LEU A 116 -4.68 10.68 15.27
C LEU A 116 -4.40 12.15 14.99
N LYS A 117 -3.15 12.49 14.68
CA LYS A 117 -2.77 13.86 14.30
C LYS A 117 -3.54 14.29 13.05
N PHE A 118 -3.45 13.51 11.97
CA PHE A 118 -4.12 13.85 10.72
C PHE A 118 -5.64 14.00 10.87
N LEU A 119 -6.28 13.10 11.63
CA LEU A 119 -7.74 13.11 11.82
C LEU A 119 -8.26 14.21 12.76
N LYS A 120 -7.45 14.69 13.71
CA LYS A 120 -7.85 15.73 14.67
C LYS A 120 -7.66 17.16 14.18
N ASP A 121 -6.66 17.37 13.32
CA ASP A 121 -6.41 18.67 12.67
C ASP A 121 -7.59 19.05 11.75
#